data_AF-A0A7Z6T6Y2-F1
#
_entry.id   AF-A0A7Z6T6Y2-F1
#
_cell.length_a   1.000
_cell.length_b   1.000
_cell.length_c   1.000
_cell.angle_alpha   90.00
_cell.angle_beta   90.00
_cell.angle_gamma   90.00
#
_symmetry.space_group_name_H-M   'P 1'
#
loop_
_entity.id
_entity.type
_entity.pdbx_description
1 polymer ?
#
loop_
_entity_poly.entity_id
_entity_poly.type
_entity_poly.pdbx_seq_one_letter_code
_entity_poly.pdbx_strand_id
1 'polypeptide(L)'
;MTTAQPLDVQPTPLALLLLGREADPRSERGVECPGDLPSPSDPDLVARARAAKEKLGDRVFVLGHHYQRDEVIQFADVTGDSFKLARDAAARPEAEYIVFCGVHFMAESADILTTDAQAVVLPDLAAGCSMADMATAEQVAECWDVLTEAGVADQVVPVSYMNSSADIKAFTGKHGGTICTSSNAKRALEWAFEQGEKILFLPDQHLGRNTAVRDMGMSLDDCVLYNPHKPNGGLTAEQLRNAKMILWRGHCSVHGRFSVESVEDVRARMPGVNVLVHPECKHEVVAAADYVGSTEYIIKALEAAPRGSKWAIGTELNLVRRLANRFASEDKEIVFLDKTVCFCSTMNRIDLPHLVWTLESLADGKLVNRIEVAPETEKYAKLALERMLALP
;
A
#
# COMPACT_ATOMS: atom_id res chain seq x y z
N MET A 1 -23.71 29.50 15.83
CA MET A 1 -23.91 28.31 16.67
C MET A 1 -24.62 27.28 15.83
N THR A 2 -23.85 26.39 15.20
CA THR A 2 -24.34 25.29 14.39
C THR A 2 -23.58 24.08 14.89
N THR A 3 -24.12 23.43 15.90
CA THR A 3 -23.61 22.17 16.45
C THR A 3 -23.77 21.11 15.37
N ALA A 4 -22.66 20.73 14.73
CA ALA A 4 -22.61 19.56 13.87
C ALA A 4 -22.95 18.35 14.73
N GLN A 5 -24.11 17.76 14.47
CA GLN A 5 -24.55 16.52 15.09
C GLN A 5 -23.59 15.40 14.64
N PRO A 6 -23.09 14.54 15.55
CA PRO A 6 -22.29 13.40 15.14
C PRO A 6 -23.15 12.51 14.24
N LEU A 7 -22.60 12.15 13.08
CA LEU A 7 -23.20 11.19 12.16
C LEU A 7 -23.21 9.82 12.84
N ASP A 8 -24.29 9.51 13.56
CA ASP A 8 -24.61 8.17 14.04
C ASP A 8 -25.15 7.34 12.88
N VAL A 9 -24.25 7.03 11.92
CA VAL A 9 -24.55 6.12 10.81
C VAL A 9 -24.22 4.72 11.31
N GLN A 10 -25.21 4.08 11.94
CA GLN A 10 -25.17 2.64 12.16
C GLN A 10 -25.03 1.95 10.79
N PRO A 11 -24.02 1.10 10.57
CA PRO A 11 -23.86 0.41 9.29
C PRO A 11 -25.13 -0.38 8.99
N THR A 12 -25.67 -0.24 7.77
CA THR A 12 -26.84 -1.01 7.36
C THR A 12 -26.55 -2.50 7.55
N PRO A 13 -27.38 -3.25 8.31
CA PRO A 13 -27.19 -4.67 8.58
C PRO A 13 -27.00 -5.54 7.33
N LEU A 14 -27.47 -5.06 6.17
CA LEU A 14 -27.35 -5.71 4.87
C LEU A 14 -25.90 -5.78 4.35
N ALA A 15 -25.10 -4.73 4.55
CA ALA A 15 -23.70 -4.70 4.14
C ALA A 15 -22.88 -5.74 4.93
N LEU A 16 -23.11 -5.85 6.25
CA LEU A 16 -22.45 -6.84 7.11
C LEU A 16 -22.94 -8.28 6.87
N LEU A 17 -24.18 -8.48 6.44
CA LEU A 17 -24.68 -9.81 6.08
C LEU A 17 -24.02 -10.34 4.79
N LEU A 18 -23.65 -9.44 3.87
CA LEU A 18 -23.01 -9.77 2.60
C LEU A 18 -21.48 -9.91 2.71
N LEU A 19 -20.87 -9.27 3.71
CA LEU A 19 -19.44 -9.32 4.02
C LEU A 19 -18.98 -10.65 4.66
N GLY A 20 -19.92 -11.52 5.06
CA GLY A 20 -19.62 -12.72 5.83
C GLY A 20 -19.14 -12.40 7.25
N ARG A 21 -19.13 -13.41 8.13
CA ARG A 21 -18.55 -13.33 9.50
C ARG A 21 -17.53 -14.43 9.73
N GLU A 22 -16.94 -14.94 8.65
CA GLU A 22 -16.06 -16.09 8.73
C GLU A 22 -14.69 -15.63 9.23
N ALA A 23 -14.15 -16.38 10.19
CA ALA A 23 -12.82 -16.19 10.73
C ALA A 23 -11.83 -17.18 10.11
N ASP A 24 -10.58 -16.77 9.94
CA ASP A 24 -9.49 -17.63 9.49
C ASP A 24 -8.31 -17.52 10.46
N PRO A 25 -8.19 -18.44 11.44
CA PRO A 25 -7.09 -18.44 12.39
C PRO A 25 -5.75 -18.87 11.77
N ARG A 26 -5.74 -19.27 10.49
CA ARG A 26 -4.55 -19.68 9.74
C ARG A 26 -4.15 -18.61 8.71
N SER A 27 -4.63 -17.37 8.87
CA SER A 27 -4.26 -16.27 7.98
C SER A 27 -2.75 -16.05 7.95
N GLU A 28 -2.24 -15.72 6.77
CA GLU A 28 -0.82 -15.43 6.57
C GLU A 28 -0.40 -14.20 7.40
N ARG A 29 0.87 -14.18 7.84
CA ARG A 29 1.46 -13.03 8.54
C ARG A 29 1.20 -11.74 7.76
N GLY A 30 0.71 -10.72 8.47
CA GLY A 30 0.32 -9.43 7.88
C GLY A 30 -1.18 -9.29 7.61
N VAL A 31 -1.96 -10.35 7.76
CA VAL A 31 -3.44 -10.30 7.73
C VAL A 31 -4.01 -10.91 9.00
N GLU A 32 -5.01 -10.23 9.56
CA GLU A 32 -5.85 -10.77 10.61
C GLU A 32 -7.27 -10.98 10.08
N CYS A 33 -7.82 -12.16 10.35
CA CYS A 33 -9.15 -12.57 9.92
C CYS A 33 -9.99 -13.04 11.11
N PRO A 34 -10.34 -12.15 12.05
CA PRO A 34 -11.06 -12.51 13.26
C PRO A 34 -12.55 -12.86 13.05
N GLY A 35 -13.11 -12.60 11.86
CA GLY A 35 -14.53 -12.84 11.55
C GLY A 35 -15.48 -11.74 12.01
N ASP A 36 -15.05 -10.90 12.96
CA ASP A 36 -15.75 -9.69 13.40
C ASP A 36 -14.83 -8.46 13.27
N LEU A 37 -15.41 -7.26 13.33
CA LEU A 37 -14.64 -6.02 13.30
C LEU A 37 -14.06 -5.70 14.68
N PRO A 38 -12.90 -5.02 14.77
CA PRO A 38 -12.38 -4.50 16.04
C PRO A 38 -13.42 -3.62 16.74
N SER A 39 -13.46 -3.69 18.07
CA SER A 39 -14.34 -2.82 18.87
C SER A 39 -13.98 -1.33 18.66
N PRO A 40 -14.97 -0.42 18.66
CA PRO A 40 -14.70 1.02 18.64
C PRO A 40 -13.83 1.45 19.84
N SER A 41 -12.94 2.41 19.63
CA SER A 41 -12.17 3.00 20.73
C SER A 41 -13.01 3.85 21.67
N ASP A 42 -12.48 4.07 22.87
CA ASP A 42 -13.06 4.92 23.92
C ASP A 42 -13.32 6.37 23.40
N PRO A 43 -14.55 6.90 23.50
CA PRO A 43 -14.88 8.27 23.11
C PRO A 43 -14.00 9.35 23.76
N ASP A 44 -13.50 9.11 24.98
CA ASP A 44 -12.63 10.06 25.67
C ASP A 44 -11.29 10.25 24.94
N LEU A 45 -10.81 9.22 24.24
CA LEU A 45 -9.62 9.30 23.39
C LEU A 45 -9.85 10.23 22.20
N VAL A 46 -11.05 10.27 21.62
CA VAL A 46 -11.37 11.17 20.50
C VAL A 46 -11.25 12.63 20.95
N ALA A 47 -11.85 12.96 22.10
CA ALA A 47 -11.79 14.32 22.65
C ALA A 47 -10.35 14.75 22.95
N ARG A 48 -9.54 13.85 23.51
CA ARG A 48 -8.12 14.08 23.81
C ARG A 48 -7.28 14.30 22.55
N ALA A 49 -7.43 13.47 21.53
CA ALA A 49 -6.73 13.66 20.25
C ALA A 49 -7.10 15.02 19.61
N ARG A 50 -8.38 15.42 19.66
CA ARG A 50 -8.81 16.75 19.15
C ARG A 50 -8.12 17.88 19.90
N ALA A 51 -8.14 17.84 21.23
CA ALA A 51 -7.52 18.86 22.07
C ALA A 51 -5.99 18.94 21.85
N ALA A 52 -5.31 17.79 21.74
CA ALA A 52 -3.87 17.74 21.48
C ALA A 52 -3.53 18.29 20.08
N LYS A 53 -4.29 17.90 19.05
CA LYS A 53 -4.11 18.42 17.68
C LYS A 53 -4.38 19.93 17.61
N GLU A 54 -5.41 20.43 18.29
CA GLU A 54 -5.71 21.86 18.37
C GLU A 54 -4.59 22.64 19.07
N LYS A 55 -4.03 22.10 20.15
CA LYS A 55 -2.87 22.68 20.86
C LYS A 55 -1.63 22.76 19.97
N LEU A 56 -1.44 21.80 19.07
CA LEU A 56 -0.33 21.80 18.09
C LEU A 56 -0.57 22.80 16.95
N GLY A 57 -1.81 23.01 16.53
CA GLY A 57 -2.16 23.91 15.42
C GLY A 57 -1.42 23.55 14.13
N ASP A 58 -0.94 24.56 13.42
CA ASP A 58 -0.25 24.39 12.13
C ASP A 58 1.14 23.71 12.24
N ARG A 59 1.64 23.47 13.47
CA ARG A 59 2.91 22.75 13.68
C ARG A 59 2.80 21.26 13.38
N VAL A 60 1.59 20.70 13.31
CA VAL A 60 1.37 19.28 13.01
C VAL A 60 0.60 19.09 11.71
N PHE A 61 1.06 18.14 10.90
CA PHE A 61 0.35 17.68 9.71
C PHE A 61 0.18 16.16 9.78
N VAL A 62 -1.07 15.70 9.83
CA VAL A 62 -1.42 14.29 10.00
C VAL A 62 -1.77 13.68 8.64
N LEU A 63 -1.00 12.68 8.24
CA LEU A 63 -1.17 11.95 6.98
C LEU A 63 -1.91 10.64 7.23
N GLY A 64 -3.00 10.37 6.53
CA GLY A 64 -3.79 9.14 6.69
C GLY A 64 -3.79 8.26 5.44
N HIS A 65 -3.20 7.07 5.51
CA HIS A 65 -3.30 6.12 4.40
C HIS A 65 -4.74 5.57 4.26
N HIS A 66 -5.19 5.33 3.03
CA HIS A 66 -6.55 4.83 2.73
C HIS A 66 -6.96 3.55 3.48
N TYR A 67 -6.01 2.73 3.91
CA TYR A 67 -6.26 1.49 4.66
C TYR A 67 -6.36 1.68 6.18
N GLN A 68 -6.12 2.88 6.70
CA GLN A 68 -6.30 3.15 8.12
C GLN A 68 -7.76 3.04 8.54
N ARG A 69 -7.97 2.80 9.84
CA ARG A 69 -9.30 2.76 10.44
C ARG A 69 -9.90 4.16 10.50
N ASP A 70 -11.23 4.23 10.40
CA ASP A 70 -11.96 5.50 10.37
C ASP A 70 -11.76 6.33 11.65
N GLU A 71 -11.56 5.66 12.80
CA GLU A 71 -11.27 6.33 14.06
C GLU A 71 -9.94 7.11 14.05
N VAL A 72 -8.98 6.70 13.22
CA VAL A 72 -7.70 7.39 13.00
C VAL A 72 -7.85 8.39 11.85
N ILE A 73 -8.48 7.98 10.74
CA ILE A 73 -8.62 8.80 9.53
C ILE A 73 -9.37 10.11 9.77
N GLN A 74 -10.30 10.16 10.73
CA GLN A 74 -10.98 11.41 11.09
C GLN A 74 -10.04 12.53 11.57
N PHE A 75 -8.80 12.18 11.97
CA PHE A 75 -7.77 13.12 12.39
C PHE A 75 -6.77 13.47 11.29
N ALA A 76 -6.82 12.80 10.13
CA ALA A 76 -5.95 13.09 9.02
C ALA A 76 -6.28 14.45 8.37
N ASP A 77 -5.26 15.26 8.11
CA ASP A 77 -5.38 16.50 7.33
C ASP A 77 -5.47 16.20 5.83
N VAL A 78 -4.86 15.11 5.40
CA VAL A 78 -4.99 14.58 4.05
C VAL A 78 -5.00 13.05 4.06
N THR A 79 -5.80 12.49 3.17
CA THR A 79 -5.86 11.05 2.91
C THR A 79 -5.36 10.71 1.52
N GLY A 80 -4.64 9.62 1.35
CA GLY A 80 -4.06 9.26 0.05
C GLY A 80 -3.39 7.89 0.00
N ASP A 81 -2.90 7.56 -1.20
CA ASP A 81 -1.91 6.51 -1.39
C ASP A 81 -0.52 6.96 -0.91
N SER A 82 0.41 6.01 -0.80
CA SER A 82 1.77 6.24 -0.29
C SER A 82 2.50 7.40 -0.97
N PHE A 83 2.31 7.56 -2.29
CA PHE A 83 3.00 8.57 -3.07
C PHE A 83 2.44 9.97 -2.85
N LYS A 84 1.10 10.09 -2.89
CA LYS A 84 0.42 11.36 -2.58
C LYS A 84 0.82 11.85 -1.19
N LEU A 85 0.81 10.98 -0.18
CA LEU A 85 1.12 11.36 1.19
C LEU A 85 2.57 11.85 1.35
N ALA A 86 3.55 11.17 0.76
CA ALA A 86 4.94 11.58 0.85
C ALA A 86 5.19 12.94 0.18
N ARG A 87 4.56 13.20 -0.97
CA ARG A 87 4.62 14.51 -1.64
C ARG A 87 3.93 15.60 -0.82
N ASP A 88 2.74 15.30 -0.28
CA ASP A 88 1.97 16.27 0.50
C ASP A 88 2.69 16.62 1.82
N ALA A 89 3.47 15.70 2.39
CA ALA A 89 4.39 15.97 3.52
C ALA A 89 5.45 17.02 3.17
N ALA A 90 6.15 16.82 2.05
CA ALA A 90 7.20 17.73 1.56
C ALA A 90 6.65 19.11 1.15
N ALA A 91 5.37 19.16 0.73
CA ALA A 91 4.69 20.40 0.37
C ALA A 91 4.22 21.24 1.58
N ARG A 92 4.54 20.81 2.82
CA ARG A 92 4.15 21.46 4.08
C ARG A 92 5.35 21.83 4.95
N PRO A 93 6.28 22.67 4.46
CA PRO A 93 7.51 23.01 5.18
C PRO A 93 7.27 23.75 6.51
N GLU A 94 6.08 24.31 6.72
CA GLU A 94 5.67 24.96 7.96
C GLU A 94 5.34 23.99 9.10
N ALA A 95 5.04 22.73 8.77
CA ALA A 95 4.69 21.71 9.75
C ALA A 95 5.96 21.10 10.35
N GLU A 96 6.23 21.41 11.62
CA GLU A 96 7.35 20.84 12.40
C GLU A 96 7.21 19.33 12.58
N TYR A 97 5.99 18.82 12.70
CA TYR A 97 5.70 17.40 12.92
C TYR A 97 4.84 16.84 11.80
N ILE A 98 5.33 15.79 11.13
CA ILE A 98 4.56 15.01 10.17
C ILE A 98 4.16 13.70 10.84
N VAL A 99 2.92 13.57 11.28
CA VAL A 99 2.41 12.33 11.90
C VAL A 99 1.89 11.41 10.80
N PHE A 100 2.63 10.34 10.52
CA PHE A 100 2.31 9.41 9.43
C PHE A 100 1.44 8.25 9.94
N CYS A 101 0.13 8.32 9.74
CA CYS A 101 -0.80 7.23 10.00
C CYS A 101 -0.80 6.23 8.83
N GLY A 102 0.25 5.42 8.76
CA GLY A 102 0.48 4.39 7.76
C GLY A 102 1.41 3.30 8.28
N VAL A 103 2.45 2.96 7.51
CA VAL A 103 3.46 1.94 7.90
C VAL A 103 4.87 2.46 7.69
N HIS A 104 5.85 1.79 8.29
CA HIS A 104 7.24 2.25 8.43
C HIS A 104 7.86 2.76 7.13
N PHE A 105 7.84 1.98 6.05
CA PHE A 105 8.44 2.41 4.77
C PHE A 105 7.80 3.66 4.17
N MET A 106 6.52 3.93 4.47
CA MET A 106 5.82 5.12 4.00
C MET A 106 6.33 6.35 4.76
N ALA A 107 6.52 6.20 6.07
CA ALA A 107 7.11 7.23 6.91
C ALA A 107 8.58 7.49 6.53
N GLU A 108 9.38 6.45 6.23
CA GLU A 108 10.73 6.61 5.66
C GLU A 108 10.71 7.41 4.35
N SER A 109 9.73 7.13 3.49
CA SER A 109 9.61 7.85 2.20
C SER A 109 9.21 9.31 2.39
N ALA A 110 8.42 9.62 3.42
CA ALA A 110 8.14 11.00 3.79
C ALA A 110 9.42 11.67 4.31
N ASP A 111 10.16 11.02 5.22
CA ASP A 111 11.41 11.53 5.80
C ASP A 111 12.42 11.91 4.71
N ILE A 112 12.64 11.02 3.73
CA ILE A 112 13.52 11.24 2.57
C ILE A 112 13.12 12.46 1.71
N LEU A 113 11.83 12.78 1.63
CA LEU A 113 11.33 13.89 0.78
C LEU A 113 11.15 15.20 1.55
N THR A 114 11.00 15.14 2.88
CA THR A 114 10.88 16.30 3.75
C THR A 114 12.24 16.97 4.01
N THR A 115 12.24 18.05 4.79
CA THR A 115 13.45 18.76 5.19
C THR A 115 13.85 18.41 6.62
N ASP A 116 15.12 18.65 6.99
CA ASP A 116 15.63 18.46 8.36
C ASP A 116 14.85 19.22 9.45
N ALA A 117 14.10 20.26 9.06
CA ALA A 117 13.26 21.05 9.96
C ALA A 117 11.94 20.33 10.32
N GLN A 118 11.59 19.27 9.60
CA GLN A 118 10.39 18.47 9.82
C GLN A 118 10.77 17.15 10.47
N ALA A 119 10.06 16.77 11.53
CA ALA A 119 10.20 15.46 12.13
C ALA A 119 9.05 14.56 11.69
N VAL A 120 9.37 13.51 10.93
CA VAL A 120 8.40 12.47 10.59
C VAL A 120 8.25 11.50 11.76
N VAL A 121 7.01 11.31 12.20
CA VAL A 121 6.66 10.53 13.39
C VAL A 121 5.69 9.41 13.00
N LEU A 122 6.04 8.19 13.38
CA LEU A 122 5.17 7.02 13.21
C LEU A 122 4.53 6.66 14.56
N PRO A 123 3.19 6.70 14.70
CA PRO A 123 2.53 6.45 15.99
C PRO A 123 2.89 5.12 16.66
N ASP A 124 3.15 4.07 15.88
CA ASP A 124 3.66 2.78 16.36
C ASP A 124 4.78 2.27 15.46
N LEU A 125 6.00 2.16 16.00
CA LEU A 125 7.19 1.69 15.27
C LEU A 125 7.06 0.24 14.77
N ALA A 126 6.17 -0.56 15.35
CA ALA A 126 5.90 -1.92 14.88
C ALA A 126 4.89 -1.97 13.72
N ALA A 127 4.35 -0.84 13.26
CA ALA A 127 3.54 -0.74 12.04
C ALA A 127 4.40 -0.95 10.78
N GLY A 128 4.80 -2.19 10.52
CA GLY A 128 5.60 -2.58 9.36
C GLY A 128 4.76 -2.97 8.14
N CYS A 129 5.35 -3.70 7.19
CA CYS A 129 4.63 -4.31 6.07
C CYS A 129 5.24 -5.66 5.76
N SER A 130 4.44 -6.73 5.91
CA SER A 130 4.92 -8.09 5.69
C SER A 130 5.59 -8.28 4.34
N MET A 131 5.07 -7.63 3.30
CA MET A 131 5.60 -7.68 1.94
C MET A 131 6.90 -6.88 1.76
N ALA A 132 7.00 -5.70 2.37
CA ALA A 132 8.25 -4.92 2.32
C ALA A 132 9.39 -5.70 2.99
N ASP A 133 9.07 -6.43 4.06
CA ASP A 133 10.01 -7.29 4.80
C ASP A 133 10.40 -8.58 4.04
N MET A 134 9.76 -8.90 2.90
CA MET A 134 10.11 -10.07 2.07
C MET A 134 11.37 -9.86 1.22
N ALA A 135 11.91 -8.63 1.17
CA ALA A 135 13.17 -8.31 0.49
C ALA A 135 14.11 -7.56 1.45
N THR A 136 15.27 -8.13 1.74
CA THR A 136 16.32 -7.45 2.51
C THR A 136 17.43 -6.94 1.61
N ALA A 137 18.16 -5.91 2.06
CA ALA A 137 19.28 -5.34 1.31
C ALA A 137 20.36 -6.40 0.99
N GLU A 138 20.63 -7.29 1.93
CA GLU A 138 21.58 -8.40 1.77
C GLU A 138 21.12 -9.37 0.66
N GLN A 139 19.86 -9.80 0.69
CA GLN A 139 19.32 -10.71 -0.32
C GLN A 139 19.28 -10.07 -1.72
N VAL A 140 19.01 -8.76 -1.79
CA VAL A 140 19.00 -8.04 -3.06
C VAL A 140 20.42 -7.85 -3.61
N ALA A 141 21.42 -7.63 -2.74
CA ALA A 141 22.83 -7.64 -3.15
C ALA A 141 23.26 -9.01 -3.69
N GLU A 142 22.91 -10.11 -3.00
CA GLU A 142 23.16 -11.47 -3.48
C GLU A 142 22.47 -11.75 -4.82
N CYS A 143 21.22 -11.28 -4.99
CA CYS A 143 20.53 -11.36 -6.27
C CYS A 143 21.30 -10.64 -7.38
N TRP A 144 21.83 -9.45 -7.09
CA TRP A 144 22.61 -8.70 -8.05
C TRP A 144 23.92 -9.40 -8.44
N ASP A 145 24.58 -10.08 -7.50
CA ASP A 145 25.75 -10.91 -7.78
C ASP A 145 25.38 -12.08 -8.71
N VAL A 146 24.25 -12.75 -8.46
CA VAL A 146 23.74 -13.83 -9.35
C VAL A 146 23.48 -13.31 -10.77
N LEU A 147 22.91 -12.10 -10.91
CA LEU A 147 22.70 -11.47 -12.22
C LEU A 147 24.01 -11.10 -12.90
N THR A 148 25.03 -10.72 -12.13
CA THR A 148 26.37 -10.42 -12.61
C THR A 148 27.06 -11.68 -13.13
N GLU A 149 27.03 -12.77 -12.36
CA GLU A 149 27.58 -14.07 -12.76
C GLU A 149 26.88 -14.66 -14.00
N ALA A 150 25.57 -14.43 -14.13
CA ALA A 150 24.81 -14.83 -15.32
C ALA A 150 25.12 -13.98 -16.57
N GLY A 151 25.85 -12.87 -16.41
CA GLY A 151 26.25 -11.94 -17.47
C GLY A 151 25.14 -11.00 -17.94
N VAL A 152 24.14 -10.71 -17.09
CA VAL A 152 22.97 -9.90 -17.45
C VAL A 152 22.82 -8.62 -16.63
N ALA A 153 23.58 -8.42 -15.55
CA ALA A 153 23.42 -7.27 -14.65
C ALA A 153 23.46 -5.91 -15.36
N ASP A 154 24.33 -5.73 -16.36
CA ASP A 154 24.45 -4.48 -17.12
C ASP A 154 23.22 -4.16 -17.99
N GLN A 155 22.34 -5.14 -18.20
CA GLN A 155 21.08 -4.99 -18.96
C GLN A 155 19.86 -4.84 -18.04
N VAL A 156 20.04 -4.98 -16.72
CA VAL A 156 18.95 -5.01 -15.74
C VAL A 156 18.76 -3.63 -15.12
N VAL A 157 17.51 -3.16 -15.11
CA VAL A 157 17.09 -1.94 -14.41
C VAL A 157 16.22 -2.35 -13.22
N PRO A 158 16.61 -2.05 -11.98
CA PRO A 158 15.74 -2.34 -10.84
C PRO A 158 14.56 -1.38 -10.80
N VAL A 159 13.36 -1.91 -10.61
CA VAL A 159 12.14 -1.14 -10.35
C VAL A 159 11.57 -1.63 -9.03
N SER A 160 11.60 -0.77 -8.01
CA SER A 160 11.10 -1.11 -6.69
C SER A 160 9.74 -0.47 -6.45
N TYR A 161 8.78 -1.28 -6.02
CA TYR A 161 7.52 -0.77 -5.52
C TYR A 161 7.77 0.05 -4.25
N MET A 162 6.97 1.10 -4.04
CA MET A 162 7.02 1.99 -2.89
C MET A 162 7.03 1.23 -1.55
N ASN A 163 6.38 0.07 -1.54
CA ASN A 163 6.32 -0.87 -0.43
C ASN A 163 7.62 -1.69 -0.30
N SER A 164 8.72 -0.99 -0.07
CA SER A 164 10.08 -1.51 0.13
C SER A 164 10.82 -0.65 1.14
N SER A 165 11.81 -1.17 1.85
CA SER A 165 12.58 -0.37 2.82
C SER A 165 13.39 0.75 2.15
N ALA A 166 13.80 1.75 2.92
CA ALA A 166 14.72 2.78 2.46
C ALA A 166 16.00 2.20 1.82
N ASP A 167 16.55 1.11 2.35
CA ASP A 167 17.75 0.46 1.80
C ASP A 167 17.51 -0.14 0.40
N ILE A 168 16.34 -0.74 0.16
CA ILE A 168 15.98 -1.24 -1.17
C ILE A 168 15.76 -0.07 -2.15
N LYS A 169 15.18 1.04 -1.68
CA LYS A 169 15.08 2.27 -2.49
C LYS A 169 16.48 2.82 -2.82
N ALA A 170 17.41 2.81 -1.86
CA ALA A 170 18.79 3.23 -2.06
C ALA A 170 19.54 2.34 -3.06
N PHE A 171 19.40 1.01 -2.92
CA PHE A 171 19.91 0.05 -3.91
C PHE A 171 19.37 0.38 -5.31
N THR A 172 18.06 0.57 -5.42
CA THR A 172 17.40 0.91 -6.70
C THR A 172 17.98 2.18 -7.31
N GLY A 173 18.14 3.24 -6.51
CA GLY A 173 18.71 4.51 -6.96
C GLY A 173 20.17 4.38 -7.42
N LYS A 174 20.99 3.66 -6.65
CA LYS A 174 22.40 3.39 -6.94
C LYS A 174 22.60 2.62 -8.24
N HIS A 175 21.67 1.72 -8.57
CA HIS A 175 21.70 0.89 -9.77
C HIS A 175 20.88 1.47 -10.94
N GLY A 176 20.67 2.79 -10.96
CA GLY A 176 20.03 3.47 -12.09
C GLY A 176 18.53 3.24 -12.22
N GLY A 177 17.89 2.61 -11.23
CA GLY A 177 16.47 2.27 -11.22
C GLY A 177 15.54 3.37 -10.76
N THR A 178 14.25 3.05 -10.66
CA THR A 178 13.18 3.97 -10.21
C THR A 178 12.23 3.30 -9.21
N ILE A 179 11.52 4.12 -8.44
CA ILE A 179 10.41 3.66 -7.60
C ILE A 179 9.11 3.66 -8.41
N CYS A 180 8.16 2.80 -8.06
CA CYS A 180 6.81 2.85 -8.60
C CYS A 180 5.75 2.71 -7.50
N THR A 181 4.51 3.01 -7.84
CA THR A 181 3.29 2.63 -7.10
C THR A 181 2.36 1.82 -7.99
N SER A 182 1.30 1.23 -7.42
CA SER A 182 0.24 0.60 -8.22
C SER A 182 -0.46 1.59 -9.18
N SER A 183 -0.34 2.91 -8.95
CA SER A 183 -0.89 3.95 -9.81
C SER A 183 -0.01 4.29 -11.02
N ASN A 184 1.30 4.02 -10.97
CA ASN A 184 2.24 4.40 -12.04
C ASN A 184 3.17 3.27 -12.50
N ALA A 185 2.97 2.03 -12.04
CA ALA A 185 3.81 0.87 -12.36
C ALA A 185 4.06 0.71 -13.87
N LYS A 186 3.02 0.84 -14.71
CA LYS A 186 3.16 0.77 -16.18
C LYS A 186 4.19 1.79 -16.70
N ARG A 187 4.04 3.06 -16.33
CA ARG A 187 4.95 4.14 -16.75
C ARG A 187 6.38 3.90 -16.26
N ALA A 188 6.53 3.37 -15.05
CA ALA A 188 7.84 3.02 -14.50
C ALA A 188 8.51 1.87 -15.27
N LEU A 189 7.75 0.83 -15.67
CA LEU A 189 8.27 -0.26 -16.49
C LEU A 189 8.60 0.20 -17.91
N GLU A 190 7.73 0.99 -18.54
CA GLU A 190 8.00 1.57 -19.87
C GLU A 190 9.30 2.37 -19.87
N TRP A 191 9.48 3.28 -18.90
CA TRP A 191 10.73 4.01 -18.72
C TRP A 191 11.93 3.10 -18.48
N ALA A 192 11.79 2.07 -17.65
CA ALA A 192 12.89 1.16 -17.34
C ALA A 192 13.35 0.36 -18.56
N PHE A 193 12.43 -0.05 -19.46
CA PHE A 193 12.79 -0.69 -20.72
C PHE A 193 13.41 0.25 -21.75
N GLU A 194 13.32 1.57 -21.57
CA GLU A 194 14.12 2.53 -22.37
C GLU A 194 15.58 2.61 -21.86
N GLN A 195 15.82 2.24 -20.59
CA GLN A 195 17.15 2.28 -19.98
C GLN A 195 17.92 0.96 -20.08
N GLY A 196 17.21 -0.17 -20.21
CA GLY A 196 17.81 -1.51 -20.28
C GLY A 196 16.87 -2.54 -20.90
N GLU A 197 17.35 -3.78 -21.03
CA GLU A 197 16.60 -4.85 -21.71
C GLU A 197 15.76 -5.70 -20.74
N LYS A 198 16.04 -5.59 -19.43
CA LYS A 198 15.45 -6.42 -18.38
C LYS A 198 15.11 -5.59 -17.15
N ILE A 199 14.12 -6.03 -16.39
CA ILE A 199 13.72 -5.39 -15.14
C ILE A 199 13.79 -6.37 -13.99
N LEU A 200 14.46 -5.96 -12.90
CA LEU A 200 14.33 -6.60 -11.59
C LEU A 200 13.22 -5.89 -10.83
N PHE A 201 12.07 -6.55 -10.64
CA PHE A 201 10.90 -5.96 -9.98
C PHE A 201 10.80 -6.43 -8.53
N LEU A 202 10.84 -5.48 -7.59
CA LEU A 202 10.87 -5.73 -6.14
C LEU A 202 9.66 -5.07 -5.42
N PRO A 203 9.20 -5.59 -4.28
CA PRO A 203 9.22 -7.00 -3.90
C PRO A 203 7.99 -7.76 -4.43
N ASP A 204 6.94 -7.08 -4.91
CA ASP A 204 5.66 -7.71 -5.23
C ASP A 204 5.66 -8.36 -6.63
N GLN A 205 5.63 -9.68 -6.67
CA GLN A 205 5.60 -10.45 -7.92
C GLN A 205 4.34 -10.19 -8.74
N HIS A 206 3.20 -9.94 -8.09
CA HIS A 206 1.91 -9.85 -8.73
C HIS A 206 1.74 -8.50 -9.42
N LEU A 207 2.10 -7.39 -8.75
CA LEU A 207 2.12 -6.07 -9.36
C LEU A 207 3.04 -6.06 -10.59
N GLY A 208 4.27 -6.58 -10.47
CA GLY A 208 5.21 -6.66 -11.59
C GLY A 208 4.68 -7.52 -12.73
N ARG A 209 4.22 -8.74 -12.44
CA ARG A 209 3.67 -9.67 -13.44
C ARG A 209 2.43 -9.12 -14.13
N ASN A 210 1.48 -8.60 -13.35
CA ASN A 210 0.22 -8.11 -13.87
C ASN A 210 0.44 -6.87 -14.74
N THR A 211 1.34 -5.97 -14.34
CA THR A 211 1.69 -4.81 -15.17
C THR A 211 2.32 -5.27 -16.50
N ALA A 212 3.31 -6.16 -16.45
CA ALA A 212 3.98 -6.65 -17.66
C ALA A 212 3.03 -7.40 -18.61
N VAL A 213 2.24 -8.34 -18.10
CA VAL A 213 1.37 -9.20 -18.92
C VAL A 213 0.12 -8.45 -19.37
N ARG A 214 -0.63 -7.86 -18.43
CA ARG A 214 -1.93 -7.24 -18.72
C ARG A 214 -1.77 -5.89 -19.42
N ASP A 215 -0.86 -5.04 -18.94
CA ASP A 215 -0.83 -3.63 -19.37
C ASP A 215 0.21 -3.35 -20.47
N MET A 216 1.19 -4.23 -20.64
CA MET A 216 2.26 -4.13 -21.65
C MET A 216 2.24 -5.26 -22.69
N GLY A 217 1.36 -6.26 -22.55
CA GLY A 217 1.16 -7.32 -23.54
C GLY A 217 2.27 -8.36 -23.59
N MET A 218 3.08 -8.50 -22.53
CA MET A 218 4.07 -9.57 -22.42
C MET A 218 3.41 -10.93 -22.18
N SER A 219 4.14 -12.00 -22.47
CA SER A 219 3.73 -13.36 -22.09
C SER A 219 4.12 -13.68 -20.65
N LEU A 220 3.48 -14.68 -20.04
CA LEU A 220 3.91 -15.19 -18.73
C LEU A 220 5.32 -15.77 -18.78
N ASP A 221 5.74 -16.30 -19.94
CA ASP A 221 7.09 -16.86 -20.15
C ASP A 221 8.19 -15.80 -20.18
N ASP A 222 7.84 -14.52 -20.42
CA ASP A 222 8.77 -13.39 -20.30
C ASP A 222 9.13 -13.08 -18.83
N CYS A 223 8.40 -13.65 -17.87
CA CYS A 223 8.54 -13.42 -16.43
C CYS A 223 9.14 -14.63 -15.70
N VAL A 224 10.27 -14.43 -15.01
CA VAL A 224 10.83 -15.43 -14.08
C VAL A 224 10.67 -14.98 -12.63
N LEU A 225 10.56 -15.94 -11.71
CA LEU A 225 10.39 -15.67 -10.29
C LEU A 225 11.70 -15.96 -9.52
N TYR A 226 12.33 -14.91 -9.01
CA TYR A 226 13.51 -15.00 -8.15
C TYR A 226 13.10 -15.25 -6.70
N ASN A 227 13.49 -16.38 -6.14
CA ASN A 227 13.26 -16.73 -4.73
C ASN A 227 14.56 -16.60 -3.92
N PRO A 228 14.70 -15.59 -3.04
CA PRO A 228 15.94 -15.37 -2.28
C PRO A 228 16.31 -16.53 -1.34
N HIS A 229 15.38 -17.44 -1.06
CA HIS A 229 15.61 -18.61 -0.21
C HIS A 229 16.10 -19.85 -0.98
N LYS A 230 16.42 -19.72 -2.27
CA LYS A 230 16.97 -20.80 -3.08
C LYS A 230 18.32 -20.38 -3.66
N PRO A 231 19.26 -21.33 -3.88
CA PRO A 231 20.49 -21.07 -4.62
C PRO A 231 20.17 -20.40 -5.97
N ASN A 232 20.86 -19.30 -6.28
CA ASN A 232 20.68 -18.51 -7.51
C ASN A 232 19.22 -18.09 -7.78
N GLY A 233 18.44 -17.82 -6.73
CA GLY A 233 17.01 -17.49 -6.87
C GLY A 233 16.13 -18.68 -7.27
N GLY A 234 16.70 -19.88 -7.40
CA GLY A 234 16.04 -21.03 -8.01
C GLY A 234 15.96 -20.96 -9.53
N LEU A 235 16.82 -20.16 -10.17
CA LEU A 235 16.84 -19.94 -11.62
C LEU A 235 18.19 -20.37 -12.22
N THR A 236 18.18 -20.80 -13.48
CA THR A 236 19.40 -21.02 -14.26
C THR A 236 19.87 -19.73 -14.93
N ALA A 237 21.15 -19.65 -15.28
CA ALA A 237 21.68 -18.51 -16.04
C ALA A 237 20.96 -18.32 -17.39
N GLU A 238 20.52 -19.42 -18.03
CA GLU A 238 19.75 -19.35 -19.27
C GLU A 238 18.35 -18.75 -19.05
N GLN A 239 17.66 -19.12 -17.96
CA GLN A 239 16.38 -18.51 -17.60
C GLN A 239 16.53 -17.00 -17.35
N LEU A 240 17.60 -16.57 -16.66
CA LEU A 240 17.89 -15.16 -16.43
C LEU A 240 18.20 -14.38 -17.73
N ARG A 241 18.92 -15.01 -18.68
CA ARG A 241 19.19 -14.41 -20.00
C ARG A 241 17.95 -14.28 -20.86
N ASN A 242 17.04 -15.24 -20.80
CA ASN A 242 15.83 -15.26 -21.63
C ASN A 242 14.70 -14.38 -21.06
N ALA A 243 14.68 -14.16 -19.75
CA ALA A 243 13.66 -13.35 -19.10
C ALA A 243 13.76 -11.86 -19.48
N LYS A 244 12.61 -11.19 -19.51
CA LYS A 244 12.51 -9.71 -19.53
C LYS A 244 12.18 -9.15 -18.15
N MET A 245 11.36 -9.87 -17.39
CA MET A 245 10.97 -9.52 -16.03
C MET A 245 11.52 -10.54 -15.05
N ILE A 246 12.36 -10.10 -14.11
CA ILE A 246 12.83 -10.88 -12.97
C ILE A 246 12.04 -10.39 -11.76
N LEU A 247 11.05 -11.18 -11.37
CA LEU A 247 10.10 -10.83 -10.31
C LEU A 247 10.60 -11.36 -8.97
N TRP A 248 10.67 -10.52 -7.95
CA TRP A 248 10.96 -10.99 -6.60
C TRP A 248 9.82 -11.84 -6.05
N ARG A 249 10.13 -12.89 -5.31
CA ARG A 249 9.11 -13.72 -4.62
C ARG A 249 8.58 -13.05 -3.36
N GLY A 250 8.02 -11.86 -3.49
CA GLY A 250 7.18 -11.23 -2.48
C GLY A 250 5.74 -11.06 -2.97
N HIS A 251 4.82 -10.86 -2.04
CA HIS A 251 3.40 -10.60 -2.32
C HIS A 251 2.74 -9.94 -1.11
N CYS A 252 1.66 -9.22 -1.36
CA CYS A 252 0.81 -8.73 -0.27
C CYS A 252 -0.08 -9.84 0.28
N SER A 253 0.05 -10.16 1.57
CA SER A 253 -0.76 -11.18 2.23
C SER A 253 -2.26 -10.88 2.18
N VAL A 254 -2.67 -9.60 2.16
CA VAL A 254 -4.08 -9.17 2.07
C VAL A 254 -4.66 -9.52 0.69
N HIS A 255 -3.99 -9.06 -0.38
CA HIS A 255 -4.46 -9.30 -1.74
C HIS A 255 -4.25 -10.75 -2.21
N GLY A 256 -3.29 -11.45 -1.61
CA GLY A 256 -3.07 -12.88 -1.83
C GLY A 256 -4.22 -13.78 -1.35
N ARG A 257 -5.15 -13.26 -0.54
CA ARG A 257 -6.34 -14.00 -0.08
C ARG A 257 -7.41 -14.17 -1.14
N PHE A 258 -7.58 -13.18 -2.00
CA PHE A 258 -8.61 -13.25 -3.05
C PHE A 258 -8.30 -14.42 -3.99
N SER A 259 -9.35 -15.14 -4.36
CA SER A 259 -9.27 -16.28 -5.27
C SER A 259 -10.28 -16.12 -6.40
N VAL A 260 -10.13 -16.94 -7.44
CA VAL A 260 -11.12 -17.02 -8.52
C VAL A 260 -12.48 -17.47 -7.96
N GLU A 261 -12.49 -18.34 -6.96
CA GLU A 261 -13.71 -18.74 -6.25
C GLU A 261 -14.41 -17.57 -5.58
N SER A 262 -13.67 -16.62 -4.97
CA SER A 262 -14.27 -15.39 -4.41
C SER A 262 -15.00 -14.56 -5.49
N VAL A 263 -14.44 -14.51 -6.70
CA VAL A 263 -15.04 -13.82 -7.87
C VAL A 263 -16.29 -14.54 -8.37
N GLU A 264 -16.23 -15.86 -8.51
CA GLU A 264 -17.35 -16.69 -8.97
C GLU A 264 -18.51 -16.64 -7.98
N ASP A 265 -18.21 -16.76 -6.69
CA ASP A 265 -19.20 -16.72 -5.62
C ASP A 265 -19.94 -15.38 -5.55
N VAL A 266 -19.21 -14.24 -5.60
CA VAL A 266 -19.88 -12.93 -5.54
C VAL A 266 -20.75 -12.70 -6.77
N ARG A 267 -20.33 -13.16 -7.95
CA ARG A 267 -21.14 -13.10 -9.17
C ARG A 267 -22.41 -13.95 -9.06
N ALA A 268 -22.34 -15.11 -8.41
CA ALA A 268 -23.50 -15.95 -8.16
C ALA A 268 -24.48 -15.32 -7.15
N ARG A 269 -23.97 -14.70 -6.08
CA ARG A 269 -24.78 -14.03 -5.05
C ARG A 269 -25.36 -12.69 -5.50
N MET A 270 -24.65 -11.97 -6.37
CA MET A 270 -24.99 -10.61 -6.79
C MET A 270 -24.99 -10.50 -8.32
N PRO A 271 -26.09 -10.91 -9.00
CA PRO A 271 -26.20 -10.79 -10.45
C PRO A 271 -26.01 -9.34 -10.91
N GLY A 272 -25.15 -9.15 -11.92
CA GLY A 272 -24.80 -7.84 -12.48
C GLY A 272 -23.73 -7.05 -11.70
N VAL A 273 -23.03 -7.68 -10.74
CA VAL A 273 -21.94 -7.06 -10.00
C VAL A 273 -20.70 -6.82 -10.89
N ASN A 274 -20.10 -5.64 -10.74
CA ASN A 274 -18.78 -5.33 -11.28
C ASN A 274 -17.71 -5.74 -10.27
N VAL A 275 -16.71 -6.51 -10.69
CA VAL A 275 -15.60 -6.96 -9.85
C VAL A 275 -14.40 -6.07 -10.12
N LEU A 276 -13.94 -5.35 -9.10
CA LEU A 276 -12.81 -4.43 -9.20
C LEU A 276 -11.75 -4.80 -8.15
N VAL A 277 -10.54 -5.15 -8.61
CA VAL A 277 -9.47 -5.65 -7.73
C VAL A 277 -8.20 -4.80 -7.81
N HIS A 278 -7.38 -4.88 -6.76
CA HIS A 278 -6.06 -4.27 -6.77
C HIS A 278 -5.07 -5.10 -7.61
N PRO A 279 -4.08 -4.49 -8.30
CA PRO A 279 -3.10 -5.22 -9.12
C PRO A 279 -2.12 -6.10 -8.32
N GLU A 280 -2.10 -6.01 -6.98
CA GLU A 280 -1.36 -6.92 -6.09
C GLU A 280 -2.05 -8.30 -5.95
N CYS A 281 -3.29 -8.44 -6.43
CA CYS A 281 -3.97 -9.73 -6.47
C CYS A 281 -3.27 -10.71 -7.43
N LYS A 282 -3.43 -12.01 -7.18
CA LYS A 282 -2.90 -13.06 -8.05
C LYS A 282 -3.39 -12.89 -9.49
N HIS A 283 -2.58 -13.35 -10.44
CA HIS A 283 -2.81 -13.10 -11.86
C HIS A 283 -4.17 -13.64 -12.34
N GLU A 284 -4.54 -14.82 -11.88
CA GLU A 284 -5.82 -15.47 -12.16
C GLU A 284 -7.03 -14.67 -11.63
N VAL A 285 -6.88 -13.98 -10.50
CA VAL A 285 -7.93 -13.11 -9.94
C VAL A 285 -8.05 -11.83 -10.76
N VAL A 286 -6.89 -11.24 -11.11
CA VAL A 286 -6.82 -10.06 -11.98
C VAL A 286 -7.42 -10.34 -13.36
N ALA A 287 -7.20 -11.53 -13.91
CA ALA A 287 -7.79 -11.95 -15.19
C ALA A 287 -9.30 -12.20 -15.10
N ALA A 288 -9.81 -12.59 -13.94
CA ALA A 288 -11.24 -12.84 -13.72
C ALA A 288 -12.06 -11.57 -13.40
N ALA A 289 -11.39 -10.49 -12.97
CA ALA A 289 -12.00 -9.22 -12.60
C ALA A 289 -12.38 -8.36 -13.82
N ASP A 290 -13.39 -7.51 -13.65
CA ASP A 290 -13.86 -6.58 -14.69
C ASP A 290 -12.99 -5.32 -14.76
N TYR A 291 -12.44 -4.89 -13.62
CA TYR A 291 -11.61 -3.71 -13.47
C TYR A 291 -10.42 -3.98 -12.55
N VAL A 292 -9.29 -3.32 -12.83
CA VAL A 292 -8.08 -3.48 -12.03
C VAL A 292 -7.39 -2.13 -11.87
N GLY A 293 -7.03 -1.77 -10.63
CA GLY A 293 -6.31 -0.53 -10.39
C GLY A 293 -5.93 -0.27 -8.94
N SER A 294 -5.12 0.76 -8.73
CA SER A 294 -4.73 1.24 -7.40
C SER A 294 -5.93 1.68 -6.58
N THR A 295 -5.74 1.87 -5.26
CA THR A 295 -6.77 2.45 -4.36
C THR A 295 -7.40 3.71 -4.92
N GLU A 296 -6.60 4.58 -5.52
CA GLU A 296 -7.08 5.84 -6.10
C GLU A 296 -7.86 5.65 -7.41
N TYR A 297 -7.54 4.61 -8.19
CA TYR A 297 -8.39 4.18 -9.29
C TYR A 297 -9.72 3.62 -8.78
N ILE A 298 -9.72 2.79 -7.73
CA ILE A 298 -10.94 2.23 -7.12
C ILE A 298 -11.89 3.35 -6.72
N ILE A 299 -11.37 4.35 -6.00
CA ILE A 299 -12.15 5.50 -5.53
C ILE A 299 -12.74 6.25 -6.72
N LYS A 300 -11.94 6.60 -7.73
CA LYS A 300 -12.41 7.31 -8.94
C LYS A 300 -13.43 6.51 -9.75
N ALA A 301 -13.23 5.20 -9.88
CA ALA A 301 -14.16 4.32 -10.59
C ALA A 301 -15.53 4.30 -9.90
N LEU A 302 -15.56 4.25 -8.57
CA LEU A 302 -16.80 4.30 -7.79
C LEU A 302 -17.46 5.68 -7.77
N GLU A 303 -16.68 6.76 -7.77
CA GLU A 303 -17.18 8.13 -7.94
C GLU A 303 -17.88 8.30 -9.30
N ALA A 304 -17.28 7.78 -10.36
CA ALA A 304 -17.82 7.84 -11.73
C ALA A 304 -18.93 6.80 -11.99
N ALA A 305 -19.09 5.80 -11.13
CA ALA A 305 -20.07 4.73 -11.31
C ALA A 305 -21.51 5.28 -11.24
N PRO A 306 -22.45 4.70 -12.01
CA PRO A 306 -23.85 5.13 -11.99
C PRO A 306 -24.52 4.80 -10.65
N ARG A 307 -25.53 5.60 -10.29
CA ARG A 307 -26.41 5.35 -9.14
C ARG A 307 -27.04 3.94 -9.25
N GLY A 308 -27.17 3.21 -8.15
CA GLY A 308 -27.74 1.85 -8.18
C GLY A 308 -26.81 0.74 -8.66
N SER A 309 -25.54 1.06 -8.99
CA SER A 309 -24.58 0.05 -9.46
C SER A 309 -24.08 -0.86 -8.34
N LYS A 310 -23.71 -2.08 -8.73
CA LYS A 310 -23.22 -3.12 -7.82
C LYS A 310 -21.74 -3.36 -8.04
N TRP A 311 -20.97 -3.42 -6.95
CA TRP A 311 -19.52 -3.54 -6.97
C TRP A 311 -19.01 -4.49 -5.90
N ALA A 312 -18.14 -5.41 -6.29
CA ALA A 312 -17.34 -6.24 -5.41
C ALA A 312 -15.88 -5.79 -5.49
N ILE A 313 -15.32 -5.33 -4.36
CA ILE A 313 -14.01 -4.71 -4.31
C ILE A 313 -12.99 -5.65 -3.64
N GLY A 314 -11.95 -6.04 -4.39
CA GLY A 314 -10.83 -6.85 -3.91
C GLY A 314 -9.63 -5.98 -3.52
N THR A 315 -9.70 -5.37 -2.34
CA THR A 315 -8.58 -4.60 -1.75
C THR A 315 -8.58 -4.72 -0.22
N GLU A 316 -8.07 -3.74 0.54
CA GLU A 316 -8.16 -3.74 2.00
C GLU A 316 -9.57 -3.34 2.50
N LEU A 317 -10.05 -4.01 3.57
CA LEU A 317 -11.43 -3.94 4.06
C LEU A 317 -11.87 -2.55 4.56
N ASN A 318 -11.01 -1.81 5.26
CA ASN A 318 -11.38 -0.50 5.80
C ASN A 318 -11.72 0.46 4.67
N LEU A 319 -10.97 0.42 3.56
CA LEU A 319 -11.29 1.23 2.37
C LEU A 319 -12.65 0.83 1.78
N VAL A 320 -12.90 -0.47 1.61
CA VAL A 320 -14.18 -0.94 1.04
C VAL A 320 -15.37 -0.51 1.91
N ARG A 321 -15.26 -0.67 3.23
CA ARG A 321 -16.31 -0.25 4.17
C ARG A 321 -16.55 1.25 4.12
N ARG A 322 -15.48 2.06 4.09
CA ARG A 322 -15.59 3.52 3.98
C ARG A 322 -16.30 3.91 2.69
N LEU A 323 -15.98 3.27 1.57
CA LEU A 323 -16.60 3.56 0.28
C LEU A 323 -18.07 3.13 0.24
N ALA A 324 -18.40 1.97 0.81
CA ALA A 324 -19.79 1.51 0.94
C ALA A 324 -20.64 2.53 1.72
N ASN A 325 -20.13 3.02 2.86
CA ASN A 325 -20.82 4.05 3.66
C ASN A 325 -20.93 5.38 2.90
N ARG A 326 -19.84 5.82 2.25
CA ARG A 326 -19.80 7.07 1.48
C ARG A 326 -20.84 7.11 0.37
N PHE A 327 -21.02 5.99 -0.33
CA PHE A 327 -21.89 5.91 -1.51
C PHE A 327 -23.28 5.31 -1.23
N ALA A 328 -23.62 5.02 0.03
CA ALA A 328 -24.93 4.47 0.41
C ALA A 328 -26.10 5.38 0.00
N SER A 329 -25.93 6.71 0.08
CA SER A 329 -26.94 7.69 -0.36
C SER A 329 -27.19 7.66 -1.88
N GLU A 330 -26.23 7.14 -2.65
CA GLU A 330 -26.29 6.93 -4.09
C GLU A 330 -26.82 5.53 -4.46
N ASP A 331 -27.35 4.77 -3.50
CA ASP A 331 -27.91 3.43 -3.72
C ASP A 331 -26.91 2.46 -4.38
N LYS A 332 -25.60 2.75 -4.27
CA LYS A 332 -24.54 1.89 -4.79
C LYS A 332 -24.32 0.73 -3.81
N GLU A 333 -24.39 -0.48 -4.31
CA GLU A 333 -24.19 -1.70 -3.52
C GLU A 333 -22.71 -2.08 -3.59
N ILE A 334 -21.93 -1.76 -2.57
CA ILE A 334 -20.48 -2.02 -2.53
C ILE A 334 -20.20 -3.07 -1.46
N VAL A 335 -19.59 -4.18 -1.88
CA VAL A 335 -19.23 -5.30 -0.99
C VAL A 335 -17.73 -5.62 -1.09
N PHE A 336 -17.21 -6.24 -0.04
CA PHE A 336 -15.88 -6.85 -0.07
C PHE A 336 -15.92 -8.11 -0.93
N LEU A 337 -14.87 -8.34 -1.72
CA LEU A 337 -14.82 -9.49 -2.63
C LEU A 337 -14.78 -10.84 -1.88
N ASP A 338 -14.13 -10.88 -0.72
CA ASP A 338 -14.05 -12.09 0.11
C ASP A 338 -15.20 -12.16 1.14
N LYS A 339 -15.52 -13.38 1.62
CA LYS A 339 -16.47 -13.59 2.74
C LYS A 339 -15.80 -13.58 4.10
N THR A 340 -14.48 -13.77 4.11
CA THR A 340 -13.68 -13.74 5.33
C THR A 340 -13.37 -12.29 5.64
N VAL A 341 -13.80 -11.83 6.81
CA VAL A 341 -13.53 -10.46 7.26
C VAL A 341 -12.07 -10.38 7.66
N CYS A 342 -11.26 -9.84 6.76
CA CYS A 342 -9.81 -9.77 6.89
C CYS A 342 -9.30 -8.35 6.66
N PHE A 343 -8.29 -7.96 7.42
CA PHE A 343 -7.68 -6.63 7.32
C PHE A 343 -6.17 -6.70 7.46
N CYS A 344 -5.49 -5.65 6.99
CA CYS A 344 -4.05 -5.53 7.14
C CYS A 344 -3.70 -5.33 8.62
N SER A 345 -3.08 -6.33 9.24
CA SER A 345 -2.80 -6.29 10.68
C SER A 345 -1.80 -5.20 11.04
N THR A 346 -0.82 -4.94 10.17
CA THR A 346 0.20 -3.92 10.41
C THR A 346 -0.31 -2.49 10.20
N MET A 347 -1.25 -2.26 9.27
CA MET A 347 -1.97 -0.98 9.18
C MET A 347 -2.79 -0.74 10.45
N ASN A 348 -3.54 -1.75 10.91
CA ASN A 348 -4.41 -1.60 12.08
C ASN A 348 -3.66 -1.41 13.42
N ARG A 349 -2.34 -1.62 13.45
CA ARG A 349 -1.51 -1.30 14.62
C ARG A 349 -1.55 0.17 15.00
N ILE A 350 -1.68 1.05 14.00
CA ILE A 350 -1.98 2.44 14.30
C ILE A 350 -3.43 2.50 14.76
N ASP A 351 -3.58 2.76 16.06
CA ASP A 351 -4.84 2.88 16.74
C ASP A 351 -5.02 4.25 17.38
N LEU A 352 -6.25 4.51 17.81
CA LEU A 352 -6.56 5.76 18.47
C LEU A 352 -5.70 5.97 19.74
N PRO A 353 -5.47 4.97 20.62
CA PRO A 353 -4.50 5.08 21.71
C PRO A 353 -3.09 5.55 21.28
N HIS A 354 -2.48 4.93 20.27
CA HIS A 354 -1.16 5.29 19.78
C HIS A 354 -1.14 6.71 19.17
N LEU A 355 -2.17 7.05 18.39
CA LEU A 355 -2.31 8.39 17.80
C LEU A 355 -2.47 9.46 18.90
N VAL A 356 -3.35 9.24 19.87
CA VAL A 356 -3.56 10.17 21.01
C VAL A 356 -2.27 10.37 21.77
N TRP A 357 -1.59 9.29 22.14
CA TRP A 357 -0.32 9.37 22.87
C TRP A 357 0.73 10.15 22.08
N THR A 358 0.80 9.95 20.76
CA THR A 358 1.71 10.68 19.89
C THR A 358 1.37 12.17 19.85
N LEU A 359 0.11 12.53 19.59
CA LEU A 359 -0.32 13.92 19.54
C LEU A 359 -0.13 14.64 20.88
N GLU A 360 -0.47 14.00 22.01
CA GLU A 360 -0.25 14.56 23.35
C GLU A 360 1.25 14.75 23.64
N SER A 361 2.08 13.75 23.33
CA SER A 361 3.53 13.85 23.51
C SER A 361 4.13 15.02 22.73
N LEU A 362 3.74 15.17 21.45
CA LEU A 362 4.18 16.29 20.61
C LEU A 362 3.66 17.63 21.14
N ALA A 363 2.40 17.69 21.60
CA ALA A 363 1.82 18.89 22.18
C ALA A 363 2.52 19.33 23.47
N ASP A 364 3.16 18.39 24.18
CA ASP A 364 3.99 18.64 25.36
C ASP A 364 5.47 18.88 25.02
N GLY A 365 5.81 18.99 23.73
CA GLY A 365 7.17 19.25 23.24
C GLY A 365 8.09 18.04 23.28
N LYS A 366 7.55 16.83 23.42
CA LYS A 366 8.30 15.58 23.44
C LYS A 366 8.21 14.89 22.08
N LEU A 367 9.32 14.91 21.33
CA LEU A 367 9.44 14.12 20.11
C LEU A 367 9.50 12.62 20.45
N VAL A 368 8.65 11.84 19.80
CA VAL A 368 8.53 10.39 19.96
C VAL A 368 8.55 9.73 18.60
N ASN A 369 9.01 8.47 18.53
CA ASN A 369 8.96 7.62 17.34
C ASN A 369 9.36 8.33 16.03
N ARG A 370 10.41 9.17 16.11
CA ARG A 370 10.96 9.83 14.93
C ARG A 370 11.51 8.77 13.98
N ILE A 371 11.10 8.85 12.73
CA ILE A 371 11.70 8.12 11.62
C ILE A 371 12.85 8.97 11.09
N GLU A 372 14.01 8.35 10.89
CA GLU A 372 15.20 9.01 10.37
C GLU A 372 15.96 8.01 9.50
N VAL A 373 16.11 8.35 8.22
CA VAL A 373 16.85 7.56 7.24
C VAL A 373 18.31 8.01 7.24
N ALA A 374 19.24 7.06 7.24
CA ALA A 374 20.67 7.39 7.26
C ALA A 374 21.07 8.19 6.00
N PRO A 375 21.95 9.21 6.09
CA PRO A 375 22.23 10.13 4.98
C PRO A 375 22.66 9.48 3.65
N GLU A 376 23.48 8.41 3.71
CA GLU A 376 23.88 7.67 2.50
C GLU A 376 22.70 6.92 1.88
N THR A 377 21.85 6.29 2.69
CA THR A 377 20.62 5.63 2.23
C THR A 377 19.66 6.67 1.64
N GLU A 378 19.45 7.77 2.34
CA GLU A 378 18.58 8.88 1.91
C GLU A 378 18.99 9.41 0.54
N LYS A 379 20.28 9.69 0.33
CA LYS A 379 20.81 10.21 -0.94
C LYS A 379 20.41 9.37 -2.15
N TYR A 380 20.60 8.04 -2.10
CA TYR A 380 20.27 7.19 -3.23
C TYR A 380 18.77 6.87 -3.29
N ALA A 381 18.09 6.73 -2.16
CA ALA A 381 16.65 6.51 -2.13
C ALA A 381 15.89 7.71 -2.73
N LYS A 382 16.34 8.93 -2.40
CA LYS A 382 15.84 10.17 -2.98
C LYS A 382 16.01 10.20 -4.49
N LEU A 383 17.17 9.80 -5.02
CA LEU A 383 17.40 9.71 -6.46
C LEU A 383 16.38 8.78 -7.16
N ALA A 384 16.06 7.63 -6.55
CA ALA A 384 15.05 6.71 -7.10
C ALA A 384 13.62 7.29 -7.03
N LEU A 385 13.29 7.99 -5.95
CA LEU A 385 11.99 8.66 -5.76
C LEU A 385 11.83 9.87 -6.71
N GLU A 386 12.89 10.64 -6.94
CA GLU A 386 12.91 11.74 -7.90
C GLU A 386 12.73 11.24 -9.34
N ARG A 387 13.33 10.11 -9.70
CA ARG A 387 13.07 9.46 -11.00
C ARG A 387 11.61 9.04 -11.14
N MET A 388 10.99 8.51 -10.07
CA MET A 388 9.56 8.19 -10.06
C MET A 388 8.70 9.45 -10.30
N LEU A 389 9.06 10.56 -9.65
CA LEU A 389 8.39 11.85 -9.80
C LEU A 389 8.55 12.43 -11.21
N ALA A 390 9.68 12.15 -11.87
CA ALA A 390 10.01 12.61 -13.21
C ALA A 390 9.52 11.69 -14.34
N LEU A 391 8.83 10.58 -14.03
CA LEU A 391 8.28 9.69 -15.05
C LEU A 391 7.33 10.46 -15.99
N PRO A 392 7.38 10.21 -17.32
CA PRO A 392 6.68 10.96 -18.36
C PRO A 392 5.16 10.79 -18.33
#